data_AF-A0A024GFX0-F1
#
_entry.id   AF-A0A024GFX0-F1
#
_cell.length_a   1.000
_cell.length_b   1.000
_cell.length_c   1.000
_cell.angle_alpha   90.00
_cell.angle_beta   90.00
_cell.angle_gamma   90.00
#
_symmetry.space_group_name_H-M   'P 1'
#
loop_
_entity.id
_entity.type
_entity.pdbx_description
1 polymer ?
#
loop_
_entity_poly.entity_id
_entity_poly.type
_entity_poly.pdbx_seq_one_letter_code
_entity_poly.pdbx_strand_id
1 'polypeptide(L)'
;MSESVEEFTAKVEKLDICQIDGGKHGRHSSNSRNGMKNICYKFMQRRCKNTNCVYIHDGKLCPQYYRTGHCSRADECTKNHFVSALEKEEAPEDTKEKRTHRKPGKRTIKRNTETWEPMKKPVDVRIVFDLGHMEQKCTTQLTDRDILLAPNLFHEYPTHYIYNQLVQEIENCGLPKGNLLKLWHGNDKIEGTHFIADDKMAWKKACPTFELVLDRVKTFFQMEIRATRFNWYKDTSQWKPFHFDAAAMKPEKAALQNFTVGVSFGATRDAAFEHASTKTVLSLPQADGCIYAFAKDTNILWRHGILQDNPVRNEGRISIIAWGWVDQMVPVA
;
A
#
# COMPACT_ATOMS: atom_id res chain seq x y z
N MET A 1 37.57 26.28 -7.01
CA MET A 1 36.83 26.06 -8.26
C MET A 1 35.37 25.91 -7.87
N SER A 2 34.64 27.01 -7.94
CA SER A 2 33.25 27.14 -7.51
C SER A 2 32.36 27.19 -8.74
N GLU A 3 31.68 26.09 -9.04
CA GLU A 3 30.50 26.15 -9.92
C GLU A 3 29.32 26.64 -9.07
N SER A 4 28.65 27.69 -9.54
CA SER A 4 27.53 28.32 -8.86
C SER A 4 26.26 27.48 -9.03
N VAL A 5 25.39 27.54 -8.02
CA VAL A 5 24.11 26.83 -7.94
C VAL A 5 23.15 27.20 -9.10
N GLU A 6 23.43 28.28 -9.84
CA GLU A 6 22.69 28.71 -11.04
C GLU A 6 23.01 27.89 -12.30
N GLU A 7 24.16 27.19 -12.34
CA GLU A 7 24.58 26.41 -13.52
C GLU A 7 23.96 24.99 -13.53
N PHE A 8 23.38 24.55 -12.40
CA PHE A 8 22.68 23.27 -12.28
C PHE A 8 21.20 23.40 -12.67
N THR A 9 20.57 24.55 -12.44
CA THR A 9 19.17 24.82 -12.81
C THR A 9 18.98 25.02 -14.32
N ALA A 10 20.02 25.38 -15.07
CA ALA A 10 19.96 25.49 -16.53
C ALA A 10 20.10 24.16 -17.30
N LYS A 11 20.42 23.04 -16.61
CA LYS A 11 20.57 21.71 -17.22
C LYS A 11 19.36 20.79 -17.07
N VAL A 12 18.29 21.24 -16.39
CA VAL A 12 17.05 20.45 -16.19
C VAL A 12 15.91 20.90 -17.14
N GLU A 13 16.09 21.97 -17.92
CA GLU A 13 15.05 22.49 -18.86
C GLU A 13 15.25 22.11 -20.34
N LYS A 14 16.04 21.07 -20.65
CA LYS A 14 16.13 20.52 -22.02
C LYS A 14 15.95 19.01 -22.04
N LEU A 15 14.73 18.57 -21.74
CA LEU A 15 14.20 17.31 -22.25
C LEU A 15 13.00 17.65 -23.13
N ASP A 16 13.23 17.59 -24.43
CA ASP A 16 12.28 17.86 -25.50
C ASP A 16 11.00 17.03 -25.33
N ILE A 17 9.90 17.72 -25.05
CA ILE A 17 8.55 17.19 -25.23
C ILE A 17 8.31 17.12 -26.73
N CYS A 18 8.43 15.92 -27.31
CA CYS A 18 7.98 15.64 -28.66
C CYS A 18 6.49 15.99 -28.80
N GLN A 19 6.22 17.03 -29.57
CA GLN A 19 4.94 17.25 -30.23
C GLN A 19 4.66 16.06 -31.16
N ILE A 20 3.55 15.36 -30.91
CA ILE A 20 2.99 14.40 -31.87
C ILE A 20 1.71 15.01 -32.42
N ASP A 21 1.86 15.78 -33.49
CA ASP A 21 0.80 16.02 -34.46
C ASP A 21 0.96 15.05 -35.64
N GLY A 22 -0.16 14.50 -36.11
CA GLY A 22 -0.27 14.01 -37.49
C GLY A 22 -0.25 12.49 -37.72
N GLY A 23 -1.42 11.87 -37.63
CA GLY A 23 -1.87 10.95 -38.69
C GLY A 23 -1.65 9.44 -38.51
N LYS A 24 -2.75 8.73 -38.21
CA LYS A 24 -3.25 7.58 -39.00
C LYS A 24 -4.68 7.24 -38.54
N HIS A 25 -5.67 7.81 -39.23
CA HIS A 25 -7.06 7.40 -39.12
C HIS A 25 -7.24 5.94 -39.56
N GLY A 26 -7.28 5.02 -38.59
CA GLY A 26 -7.91 3.72 -38.76
C GLY A 26 -9.42 3.91 -38.87
N ARG A 27 -9.99 3.68 -40.06
CA ARG A 27 -11.42 3.81 -40.35
C ARG A 27 -12.25 2.86 -39.48
N HIS A 28 -12.81 3.36 -38.39
CA HIS A 28 -14.00 2.78 -37.78
C HIS A 28 -15.21 3.10 -38.68
N SER A 29 -15.55 2.17 -39.58
CA SER A 29 -16.81 2.22 -40.33
C SER A 29 -17.94 1.82 -39.38
N SER A 30 -18.57 2.78 -38.72
CA SER A 30 -19.92 2.62 -38.17
C SER A 30 -20.84 2.23 -39.33
N ASN A 31 -21.26 0.96 -39.38
CA ASN A 31 -21.95 0.41 -40.54
C ASN A 31 -23.47 0.67 -40.48
N SER A 32 -23.85 1.93 -40.30
CA SER A 32 -25.21 2.42 -40.56
C SER A 32 -25.18 3.23 -41.85
N ARG A 33 -25.81 2.71 -42.90
CA ARG A 33 -26.07 3.46 -44.13
C ARG A 33 -27.57 3.37 -44.41
N ASN A 34 -28.20 4.52 -44.62
CA ASN A 34 -29.60 4.65 -45.01
C ASN A 34 -30.56 3.89 -44.09
N GLY A 35 -30.43 4.09 -42.77
CA GLY A 35 -31.32 3.49 -41.76
C GLY A 35 -31.07 2.01 -41.45
N MET A 36 -30.26 1.30 -42.23
CA MET A 36 -30.01 -0.12 -42.03
C MET A 36 -28.77 -0.37 -41.16
N LYS A 37 -28.96 -1.06 -40.03
CA LYS A 37 -27.89 -1.38 -39.07
C LYS A 37 -27.45 -2.83 -39.20
N ASN A 38 -26.19 -3.10 -38.82
CA ASN A 38 -25.63 -4.44 -38.67
C ASN A 38 -25.52 -5.31 -39.94
N ILE A 39 -25.64 -4.74 -41.15
CA ILE A 39 -25.42 -5.47 -42.40
C ILE A 39 -23.92 -5.59 -42.69
N CYS A 40 -23.47 -6.73 -43.21
CA CYS A 40 -22.07 -6.90 -43.61
C CYS A 40 -21.77 -6.16 -44.91
N TYR A 41 -20.96 -5.11 -44.84
CA TYR A 41 -20.55 -4.35 -46.04
C TYR A 41 -19.84 -5.23 -47.08
N LYS A 42 -18.97 -6.15 -46.63
CA LYS A 42 -18.25 -7.07 -47.51
C LYS A 42 -19.18 -8.07 -48.20
N PHE A 43 -20.29 -8.46 -47.56
CA PHE A 43 -21.32 -9.31 -48.17
C PHE A 43 -22.09 -8.58 -49.25
N MET A 44 -22.45 -7.31 -49.05
CA MET A 44 -23.12 -6.48 -50.07
C MET A 44 -22.25 -6.21 -51.30
N GLN A 45 -20.94 -6.45 -51.19
CA GLN A 45 -19.98 -6.45 -52.29
C GLN A 45 -19.64 -7.86 -52.82
N ARG A 46 -20.31 -8.91 -52.32
CA ARG A 46 -20.03 -10.34 -52.61
C ARG A 46 -18.59 -10.77 -52.32
N ARG A 47 -17.93 -10.12 -51.36
CA ARG A 47 -16.53 -10.35 -50.95
C ARG A 47 -16.38 -10.93 -49.55
N CYS A 48 -17.48 -11.20 -48.84
CA CYS A 48 -17.41 -11.85 -47.55
C CYS A 48 -17.21 -13.36 -47.74
N LYS A 49 -16.03 -13.86 -47.39
CA LYS A 49 -15.70 -15.30 -47.37
C LYS A 49 -15.78 -15.92 -45.97
N ASN A 50 -16.14 -15.12 -44.95
CA ASN A 50 -16.23 -15.58 -43.58
C ASN A 50 -17.56 -16.30 -43.35
N THR A 51 -17.51 -17.61 -43.11
CA THR A 51 -18.67 -18.46 -42.81
C THR A 51 -19.34 -18.12 -41.48
N ASN A 52 -18.61 -17.47 -40.56
CA ASN A 52 -19.08 -17.04 -39.24
C ASN A 52 -19.12 -15.50 -39.14
N CYS A 53 -19.63 -14.81 -40.16
CA CYS A 53 -19.72 -13.35 -40.12
C CYS A 53 -20.71 -12.88 -39.04
N VAL A 54 -20.26 -11.95 -38.19
CA VAL A 54 -21.07 -11.37 -37.10
C VAL A 54 -22.09 -10.33 -37.57
N TYR A 55 -22.03 -9.95 -38.84
CA TYR A 55 -22.94 -8.98 -39.48
C TYR A 55 -23.92 -9.71 -40.42
N ILE A 56 -25.11 -9.16 -40.58
CA ILE A 56 -26.24 -9.76 -41.32
C ILE A 56 -25.87 -9.94 -42.80
N HIS A 57 -26.12 -11.15 -43.30
CA HIS A 57 -25.97 -11.57 -44.70
C HIS A 57 -27.36 -11.86 -45.31
N ASP A 58 -28.18 -10.83 -45.50
CA ASP A 58 -29.51 -11.00 -46.10
C ASP A 58 -29.46 -10.85 -47.63
N GLY A 59 -29.61 -11.96 -48.35
CA GLY A 59 -29.64 -12.00 -49.82
C GLY A 59 -30.89 -11.40 -50.46
N LYS A 60 -31.90 -11.05 -49.66
CA LYS A 60 -33.11 -10.34 -50.12
C LYS A 60 -32.95 -8.82 -50.08
N LEU A 61 -31.91 -8.27 -49.46
CA LEU A 61 -31.65 -6.82 -49.46
C LEU A 61 -31.21 -6.30 -50.83
N CYS A 62 -31.69 -5.11 -51.20
CA CYS A 62 -31.30 -4.43 -52.43
C CYS A 62 -29.90 -3.83 -52.30
N PRO A 63 -28.89 -4.30 -53.07
CA PRO A 63 -27.52 -3.80 -52.95
C PRO A 63 -27.33 -2.36 -53.41
N GLN A 64 -28.17 -1.90 -54.34
CA GLN A 64 -28.14 -0.52 -54.84
C GLN A 64 -28.66 0.42 -53.75
N TYR A 65 -29.85 0.16 -53.21
CA TYR A 65 -30.45 0.96 -52.15
C TYR A 65 -29.56 1.02 -50.89
N TYR A 66 -28.95 -0.10 -50.48
CA TYR A 66 -27.99 -0.13 -49.37
C TYR A 66 -26.77 0.79 -49.61
N ARG A 67 -26.29 0.89 -50.85
CA ARG A 67 -25.10 1.70 -51.16
C ARG A 67 -25.40 3.18 -51.34
N THR A 68 -26.52 3.51 -51.98
CA THR A 68 -26.80 4.88 -52.47
C THR A 68 -27.99 5.54 -51.79
N GLY A 69 -28.84 4.78 -51.10
CA GLY A 69 -30.09 5.28 -50.48
C GLY A 69 -31.23 5.45 -51.48
N HIS A 70 -30.99 5.12 -52.75
CA HIS A 70 -31.96 5.24 -53.83
C HIS A 70 -31.94 3.99 -54.71
N CYS A 71 -33.11 3.46 -55.06
CA CYS A 71 -33.25 2.33 -55.97
C CYS A 71 -33.89 2.81 -57.26
N SER A 72 -33.24 2.57 -58.40
CA SER A 72 -33.74 2.98 -59.71
C SER A 72 -34.99 2.23 -60.18
N ARG A 73 -35.42 1.20 -59.44
CA ARG A 73 -36.67 0.46 -59.68
C ARG A 73 -37.79 0.82 -58.70
N ALA A 74 -37.54 1.77 -57.79
CA ALA A 74 -38.49 2.28 -56.79
C ALA A 74 -39.40 1.17 -56.21
N ASP A 75 -40.71 1.27 -56.43
CA ASP A 75 -41.77 0.39 -55.88
C ASP A 75 -41.88 -0.97 -56.60
N GLU A 76 -41.22 -1.14 -57.75
CA GLU A 76 -41.18 -2.41 -58.49
C GLU A 76 -39.96 -3.26 -58.12
N CYS A 77 -39.19 -2.85 -57.11
CA CYS A 77 -38.02 -3.58 -56.66
C CYS A 77 -38.40 -4.86 -55.92
N THR A 78 -38.01 -6.03 -56.43
CA THR A 78 -38.24 -7.35 -55.80
C THR A 78 -37.32 -7.66 -54.62
N LYS A 79 -36.59 -6.64 -54.11
CA LYS A 79 -35.60 -6.75 -53.04
C LYS A 79 -35.94 -5.76 -51.91
N ASN A 80 -35.66 -6.16 -50.67
CA ASN A 80 -35.98 -5.39 -49.47
C ASN A 80 -35.14 -4.11 -49.38
N HIS A 81 -35.80 -3.00 -49.04
CA HIS A 81 -35.20 -1.69 -48.73
C HIS A 81 -35.13 -1.42 -47.22
N PHE A 82 -35.51 -2.40 -46.39
CA PHE A 82 -35.49 -2.35 -44.93
C PHE A 82 -34.91 -3.65 -44.36
N VAL A 83 -34.47 -3.61 -43.10
CA VAL A 83 -34.04 -4.81 -42.35
C VAL A 83 -35.23 -5.27 -41.53
N SER A 84 -35.79 -6.45 -41.83
CA SER A 84 -36.88 -7.04 -41.05
C SER A 84 -36.39 -7.37 -39.64
N ALA A 85 -36.96 -6.71 -38.63
CA ALA A 85 -36.76 -7.06 -37.23
C ALA A 85 -37.42 -8.41 -36.94
N LEU A 86 -36.70 -9.36 -36.34
CA LEU A 86 -37.28 -10.61 -35.88
C LEU A 86 -37.92 -10.38 -34.50
N GLU A 87 -39.25 -10.36 -34.45
CA GLU A 87 -40.02 -10.59 -33.22
C GLU A 87 -39.82 -12.06 -32.80
N LYS A 88 -39.57 -12.29 -31.51
CA LYS A 88 -39.45 -13.65 -30.95
C LYS A 88 -40.85 -14.15 -30.61
N GLU A 89 -41.29 -15.24 -31.23
CA GLU A 89 -42.38 -16.06 -30.72
C GLU A 89 -41.83 -17.21 -29.86
N GLU A 90 -42.47 -17.45 -28.71
CA GLU A 90 -42.25 -18.59 -27.81
C GLU A 90 -43.22 -19.74 -28.15
N ALA A 91 -42.72 -20.98 -28.23
CA ALA A 91 -43.50 -22.22 -28.09
C ALA A 91 -42.53 -23.44 -27.94
N PRO A 92 -43.01 -24.66 -27.61
CA PRO A 92 -43.12 -25.22 -26.27
C PRO A 92 -42.16 -26.42 -26.02
N GLU A 93 -42.14 -26.92 -24.79
CA GLU A 93 -41.45 -28.15 -24.37
C GLU A 93 -41.89 -29.38 -25.20
N ASP A 94 -40.94 -30.08 -25.83
CA ASP A 94 -40.76 -31.51 -25.57
C ASP A 94 -39.38 -32.02 -26.03
N THR A 95 -38.94 -33.01 -25.26
CA THR A 95 -37.75 -33.85 -25.26
C THR A 95 -37.11 -34.20 -26.62
N LYS A 96 -35.79 -33.95 -26.73
CA LYS A 96 -34.85 -34.75 -27.53
C LYS A 96 -33.41 -34.50 -27.08
N GLU A 97 -32.85 -35.51 -26.43
CA GLU A 97 -31.41 -35.65 -26.19
C GLU A 97 -30.60 -35.33 -27.45
N LYS A 98 -29.63 -34.42 -27.34
CA LYS A 98 -28.57 -34.22 -28.36
C LYS A 98 -27.39 -33.45 -27.77
N ARG A 99 -26.31 -34.22 -27.53
CA ARG A 99 -24.88 -33.85 -27.54
C ARG A 99 -24.57 -32.37 -27.28
N THR A 100 -24.11 -32.08 -26.07
CA THR A 100 -23.58 -30.77 -25.68
C THR A 100 -22.31 -30.42 -26.47
N HIS A 101 -22.46 -29.84 -27.66
CA HIS A 101 -21.42 -28.97 -28.20
C HIS A 101 -21.32 -27.76 -27.29
N ARG A 102 -20.35 -27.80 -26.35
CA ARG A 102 -19.97 -26.63 -25.55
C ARG A 102 -19.66 -25.49 -26.52
N LYS A 103 -20.53 -24.47 -26.55
CA LYS A 103 -20.25 -23.21 -27.23
C LYS A 103 -18.87 -22.73 -26.75
N PRO A 104 -17.95 -22.30 -27.64
CA PRO A 104 -16.74 -21.65 -27.18
C PRO A 104 -17.19 -20.41 -26.40
N GLY A 105 -17.02 -20.45 -25.09
CA GLY A 105 -17.46 -19.38 -24.21
C GLY A 105 -16.90 -18.07 -24.74
N LYS A 106 -17.77 -17.07 -24.95
CA LYS A 106 -17.31 -15.68 -25.05
C LYS A 106 -16.37 -15.51 -23.87
N ARG A 107 -15.07 -15.29 -24.11
CA ARG A 107 -14.16 -14.84 -23.07
C ARG A 107 -14.76 -13.53 -22.58
N THR A 108 -15.50 -13.59 -21.48
CA THR A 108 -15.86 -12.42 -20.72
C THR A 108 -14.53 -11.76 -20.41
N ILE A 109 -14.29 -10.60 -21.00
CA ILE A 109 -13.18 -9.75 -20.58
C ILE A 109 -13.51 -9.44 -19.14
N LYS A 110 -12.91 -10.18 -18.20
CA LYS A 110 -13.02 -9.90 -16.78
C LYS A 110 -12.50 -8.48 -16.63
N ARG A 111 -13.39 -7.54 -16.32
CA ARG A 111 -12.98 -6.21 -15.93
C ARG A 111 -12.20 -6.38 -14.63
N ASN A 112 -11.01 -5.81 -14.57
CA ASN A 112 -10.16 -5.79 -13.37
C ASN A 112 -10.64 -4.75 -12.34
N THR A 113 -11.67 -3.98 -12.67
CA THR A 113 -12.34 -3.02 -11.78
C THR A 113 -13.71 -3.57 -11.40
N GLU A 114 -13.88 -3.86 -10.12
CA GLU A 114 -15.08 -4.50 -9.58
C GLU A 114 -15.98 -3.53 -8.80
N THR A 115 -15.43 -2.40 -8.35
CA THR A 115 -16.15 -1.43 -7.49
C THR A 115 -16.14 -0.05 -8.13
N TRP A 116 -17.32 0.52 -8.36
CA TRP A 116 -17.52 1.87 -8.91
C TRP A 116 -18.05 2.85 -7.87
N GLU A 117 -18.46 2.34 -6.70
CA GLU A 117 -18.83 3.14 -5.55
C GLU A 117 -17.56 3.51 -4.77
N PRO A 118 -17.31 4.80 -4.49
CA PRO A 118 -16.17 5.21 -3.66
C PRO A 118 -16.22 4.55 -2.28
N MET A 119 -15.06 4.12 -1.78
CA MET A 119 -14.95 3.61 -0.41
C MET A 119 -15.23 4.75 0.57
N LYS A 120 -16.25 4.56 1.42
CA LYS A 120 -16.64 5.51 2.48
C LYS A 120 -16.32 5.01 3.89
N LYS A 121 -15.94 3.75 4.03
CA LYS A 121 -15.53 3.19 5.32
C LYS A 121 -14.10 3.63 5.65
N PRO A 122 -13.75 3.77 6.93
CA PRO A 122 -12.38 3.93 7.37
C PRO A 122 -11.46 2.84 6.82
N VAL A 123 -10.23 3.20 6.47
CA VAL A 123 -9.16 2.24 6.13
C VAL A 123 -8.73 1.49 7.38
N ASP A 124 -8.31 0.23 7.25
CA ASP A 124 -7.87 -0.58 8.41
C ASP A 124 -6.53 -0.09 8.99
N VAL A 125 -5.71 0.55 8.16
CA VAL A 125 -4.47 1.24 8.55
C VAL A 125 -4.09 2.24 7.46
N ARG A 126 -3.49 3.37 7.86
CA ARG A 126 -2.90 4.36 6.95
C ARG A 126 -1.41 4.47 7.24
N ILE A 127 -0.56 4.32 6.24
CA ILE A 127 0.89 4.52 6.38
C ILE A 127 1.22 5.92 5.89
N VAL A 128 1.86 6.72 6.73
CA VAL A 128 2.27 8.10 6.44
C VAL A 128 3.76 8.28 6.67
N PHE A 129 4.34 9.28 6.03
CA PHE A 129 5.76 9.62 6.18
C PHE A 129 5.89 11.08 6.59
N ASP A 130 6.76 11.34 7.56
CA ASP A 130 7.26 12.67 7.84
C ASP A 130 8.77 12.67 7.68
N LEU A 131 9.28 13.48 6.76
CA LEU A 131 10.71 13.44 6.44
C LEU A 131 11.57 14.01 7.55
N GLY A 132 11.05 14.58 8.64
CA GLY A 132 11.82 14.95 9.83
C GLY A 132 12.92 16.01 9.62
N HIS A 133 13.06 16.53 8.41
CA HIS A 133 14.01 17.56 8.03
C HIS A 133 13.30 18.92 8.12
N MET A 134 13.96 19.91 8.71
CA MET A 134 13.59 21.34 8.75
C MET A 134 12.87 21.86 10.01
N GLU A 135 11.88 21.19 10.59
CA GLU A 135 11.03 21.85 11.61
C GLU A 135 11.14 21.34 13.06
N GLN A 136 11.99 20.34 13.35
CA GLN A 136 12.05 19.66 14.66
C GLN A 136 10.69 19.24 15.23
N LYS A 137 9.64 19.24 14.39
CA LYS A 137 8.25 18.97 14.71
C LYS A 137 7.62 18.18 13.57
N CYS A 138 6.74 17.26 13.93
CA CYS A 138 5.94 16.49 13.00
C CYS A 138 4.94 17.44 12.32
N THR A 139 5.00 17.50 11.00
CA THR A 139 4.12 18.30 10.15
C THR A 139 2.94 17.47 9.63
N THR A 140 3.11 16.15 9.64
CA THR A 140 2.08 15.21 9.22
C THR A 140 0.90 15.22 10.19
N GLN A 141 -0.30 15.45 9.66
CA GLN A 141 -1.55 15.37 10.43
C GLN A 141 -1.91 13.92 10.73
N LEU A 142 -1.79 13.54 12.00
CA LEU A 142 -2.00 12.17 12.47
C LEU A 142 -3.48 11.84 12.67
N THR A 143 -3.84 10.58 12.41
CA THR A 143 -5.11 9.96 12.84
C THR A 143 -4.85 8.80 13.79
N ASP A 144 -5.90 8.26 14.40
CA ASP A 144 -5.79 7.10 15.31
C ASP A 144 -5.43 5.77 14.60
N ARG A 145 -5.51 5.73 13.27
CA ARG A 145 -5.17 4.56 12.42
C ARG A 145 -3.85 4.70 11.68
N ASP A 146 -3.04 5.67 12.06
CA ASP A 146 -1.76 5.87 11.39
C ASP A 146 -0.68 4.92 11.91
N ILE A 147 0.15 4.49 10.96
CA ILE A 147 1.55 4.15 11.18
C ILE A 147 2.36 5.25 10.50
N LEU A 148 3.18 5.95 11.26
CA LEU A 148 4.07 6.99 10.75
C LEU A 148 5.50 6.49 10.68
N LEU A 149 6.18 6.79 9.58
CA LEU A 149 7.61 6.60 9.40
C LEU A 149 8.32 7.96 9.36
N ALA A 150 9.37 8.12 10.16
CA ALA A 150 10.23 9.29 10.14
C ALA A 150 11.71 8.87 10.01
N PRO A 151 12.23 8.75 8.78
CA PRO A 151 13.54 8.10 8.54
C PRO A 151 14.74 8.98 8.89
N ASN A 152 14.55 10.28 9.08
CA ASN A 152 15.63 11.26 9.01
C ASN A 152 15.81 12.09 10.29
N LEU A 153 15.05 11.79 11.35
CA LEU A 153 15.09 12.59 12.57
C LEU A 153 16.47 12.54 13.27
N PHE A 154 17.32 11.56 12.91
CA PHE A 154 18.67 11.38 13.42
C PHE A 154 19.73 11.33 12.30
N HIS A 155 19.40 11.82 11.09
CA HIS A 155 20.28 11.70 9.93
C HIS A 155 21.62 12.46 10.06
N GLU A 156 21.70 13.43 10.98
CA GLU A 156 22.91 14.21 11.17
C GLU A 156 24.02 13.42 11.88
N TYR A 157 23.65 12.29 12.51
CA TYR A 157 24.62 11.40 13.14
C TYR A 157 25.16 10.41 12.11
N PRO A 158 26.48 10.15 12.11
CA PRO A 158 27.04 9.07 11.30
C PRO A 158 26.39 7.73 11.62
N THR A 159 26.29 6.86 10.62
CA THR A 159 25.72 5.52 10.77
C THR A 159 26.33 4.78 11.96
N HIS A 160 25.47 4.19 12.78
CA HIS A 160 25.78 3.47 14.02
C HIS A 160 26.36 4.31 15.16
N TYR A 161 26.51 5.63 15.02
CA TYR A 161 27.07 6.46 16.09
C TYR A 161 26.22 6.37 17.36
N ILE A 162 24.91 6.61 17.27
CA ILE A 162 24.00 6.53 18.42
C ILE A 162 23.95 5.10 18.99
N TYR A 163 23.92 4.08 18.13
CA TYR A 163 23.98 2.69 18.58
C TYR A 163 25.21 2.44 19.46
N ASN A 164 26.41 2.81 18.98
CA ASN A 164 27.66 2.60 19.70
C ASN A 164 27.70 3.36 21.03
N GLN A 165 27.21 4.60 21.05
CA GLN A 165 27.10 5.39 22.28
C GLN A 165 26.17 4.72 23.30
N LEU A 166 24.98 4.27 22.88
CA LEU A 166 24.03 3.57 23.77
C LEU A 166 24.63 2.28 24.32
N VAL A 167 25.32 1.49 23.48
CA VAL A 167 26.04 0.28 23.93
C VAL A 167 27.09 0.62 24.97
N GLN A 168 27.95 1.60 24.69
CA GLN A 168 29.01 2.02 25.58
C GLN A 168 28.45 2.52 26.92
N GLU A 169 27.41 3.33 26.91
CA GLU A 169 26.78 3.87 28.11
C GLU A 169 26.14 2.77 28.96
N ILE A 170 25.38 1.86 28.36
CA ILE A 170 24.75 0.73 29.06
C ILE A 170 25.80 -0.20 29.67
N GLU A 171 26.89 -0.49 28.95
CA GLU A 171 27.93 -1.39 29.46
C GLU A 171 28.81 -0.75 30.53
N ASN A 172 28.89 0.58 30.56
CA ASN A 172 29.71 1.34 31.52
C ASN A 172 28.89 2.14 32.55
N CYS A 173 27.59 1.86 32.70
CA CYS A 173 26.71 2.60 33.61
C CYS A 173 26.94 2.32 35.11
N GLY A 174 27.99 1.55 35.46
CA GLY A 174 28.34 1.19 36.82
C GLY A 174 27.41 0.16 37.49
N LEU A 175 26.48 -0.44 36.74
CA LEU A 175 25.55 -1.45 37.24
C LEU A 175 25.94 -2.84 36.71
N PRO A 176 25.81 -3.93 37.52
CA PRO A 176 26.09 -5.28 37.04
C PRO A 176 25.19 -5.66 35.85
N LYS A 177 25.81 -6.04 34.72
CA LYS A 177 25.13 -6.31 33.46
C LYS A 177 24.01 -7.36 33.57
N GLY A 178 24.23 -8.44 34.34
CA GLY A 178 23.23 -9.50 34.55
C GLY A 178 22.00 -9.05 35.34
N ASN A 179 22.11 -7.97 36.12
CA ASN A 179 20.98 -7.38 36.83
C ASN A 179 20.24 -6.37 35.96
N LEU A 180 20.99 -5.60 35.17
CA LEU A 180 20.45 -4.55 34.31
C LEU A 180 19.75 -5.10 33.08
N LEU A 181 20.40 -5.99 32.33
CA LEU A 181 19.88 -6.52 31.08
C LEU A 181 19.18 -7.84 31.33
N LYS A 182 17.87 -7.84 31.15
CA LYS A 182 17.02 -9.01 31.37
C LYS A 182 16.50 -9.53 30.05
N LEU A 183 16.58 -10.84 29.84
CA LEU A 183 15.87 -11.48 28.73
C LEU A 183 14.36 -11.33 28.92
N TRP A 184 13.67 -10.99 27.83
CA TRP A 184 12.23 -10.73 27.83
C TRP A 184 11.48 -11.73 26.95
N HIS A 185 10.18 -11.87 27.18
CA HIS A 185 9.29 -12.86 26.54
C HIS A 185 9.74 -14.32 26.69
N GLY A 186 10.48 -14.64 27.76
CA GLY A 186 10.75 -16.01 28.15
C GLY A 186 9.49 -16.76 28.58
N ASN A 187 9.53 -18.07 28.46
CA ASN A 187 8.50 -19.00 28.95
C ASN A 187 9.15 -20.35 29.34
N ASP A 188 8.36 -21.39 29.50
CA ASP A 188 8.80 -22.76 29.82
C ASP A 188 9.70 -23.40 28.74
N LYS A 189 9.77 -22.82 27.54
CA LYS A 189 10.48 -23.37 26.37
C LYS A 189 11.68 -22.54 25.94
N ILE A 190 11.64 -21.23 26.15
CA ILE A 190 12.70 -20.30 25.76
C ILE A 190 13.01 -19.34 26.91
N GLU A 191 14.28 -19.03 27.12
CA GLU A 191 14.70 -18.09 28.17
C GLU A 191 14.25 -16.65 27.87
N GLY A 192 14.18 -16.29 26.59
CA GLY A 192 13.66 -15.03 26.09
C GLY A 192 14.04 -14.80 24.65
N THR A 193 13.57 -13.69 24.08
CA THR A 193 13.74 -13.39 22.65
C THR A 193 14.64 -12.19 22.38
N HIS A 194 14.81 -11.29 23.37
CA HIS A 194 15.68 -10.12 23.32
C HIS A 194 15.93 -9.59 24.73
N PHE A 195 16.89 -8.67 24.89
CA PHE A 195 17.18 -8.04 26.17
C PHE A 195 16.41 -6.72 26.35
N ILE A 196 16.05 -6.42 27.59
CA ILE A 196 15.58 -5.09 28.02
C ILE A 196 16.47 -4.56 29.13
N ALA A 197 16.62 -3.24 29.22
CA ALA A 197 17.16 -2.63 30.44
C ALA A 197 16.06 -2.56 31.51
N ASP A 198 16.37 -2.96 32.74
CA ASP A 198 15.43 -2.90 33.86
C ASP A 198 15.24 -1.46 34.34
N ASP A 199 14.11 -0.85 33.98
CA ASP A 199 13.72 0.50 34.39
C ASP A 199 13.56 0.69 35.91
N LYS A 200 13.57 -0.40 36.71
CA LYS A 200 13.64 -0.29 38.18
C LYS A 200 15.03 0.11 38.67
N MET A 201 16.05 -0.05 37.84
CA MET A 201 17.42 0.36 38.14
C MET A 201 17.66 1.78 37.64
N ALA A 202 18.48 2.55 38.35
CA ALA A 202 18.75 3.96 38.05
C ALA A 202 19.75 4.18 36.88
N TRP A 203 19.70 3.34 35.84
CA TRP A 203 20.67 3.33 34.73
C TRP A 203 20.57 4.54 33.81
N LYS A 204 19.36 5.12 33.65
CA LYS A 204 19.12 6.25 32.73
C LYS A 204 19.99 7.47 33.02
N LYS A 205 20.31 7.73 34.30
CA LYS A 205 21.20 8.82 34.72
C LYS A 205 22.62 8.71 34.14
N ALA A 206 23.06 7.50 33.82
CA ALA A 206 24.36 7.22 33.24
C ALA A 206 24.30 6.94 31.73
N CYS A 207 23.13 7.15 31.10
CA CYS A 207 22.90 6.92 29.68
C CYS A 207 22.33 8.18 29.01
N PRO A 208 23.12 9.27 28.88
CA PRO A 208 22.65 10.54 28.33
C PRO A 208 22.20 10.45 26.87
N THR A 209 22.72 9.49 26.09
CA THR A 209 22.26 9.29 24.70
C THR A 209 20.82 8.78 24.66
N PHE A 210 20.37 8.02 25.67
CA PHE A 210 18.97 7.61 25.78
C PHE A 210 18.04 8.82 25.96
N GLU A 211 18.41 9.76 26.84
CA GLU A 211 17.62 10.98 27.06
C GLU A 211 17.63 11.90 25.83
N LEU A 212 18.76 12.03 25.13
CA LEU A 212 18.84 12.76 23.86
C LEU A 212 17.80 12.27 22.85
N VAL A 213 17.64 10.95 22.72
CA VAL A 213 16.65 10.34 21.81
C VAL A 213 15.23 10.67 22.26
N LEU A 214 14.94 10.56 23.57
CA LEU A 214 13.61 10.85 24.11
C LEU A 214 13.23 12.32 23.98
N ASP A 215 14.15 13.24 24.25
CA ASP A 215 13.92 14.68 24.11
C ASP A 215 13.59 15.05 22.66
N ARG A 216 14.27 14.40 21.71
CA ARG A 216 13.98 14.60 20.29
C ARG A 216 12.62 14.05 19.88
N VAL A 217 12.28 12.85 20.33
CA VAL A 217 10.94 12.24 20.12
C VAL A 217 9.84 13.12 20.71
N LYS A 218 10.02 13.58 21.96
CA LYS A 218 9.10 14.48 22.65
C LYS A 218 8.88 15.76 21.88
N THR A 219 9.95 16.39 21.41
CA THR A 219 9.89 17.66 20.67
C THR A 219 9.22 17.46 19.32
N PHE A 220 9.64 16.44 18.58
CA PHE A 220 9.14 16.15 17.24
C PHE A 220 7.64 15.86 17.25
N PHE A 221 7.18 14.93 18.07
CA PHE A 221 5.76 14.57 18.12
C PHE A 221 4.92 15.48 19.02
N GLN A 222 5.54 16.46 19.70
CA GLN A 222 4.90 17.25 20.76
C GLN A 222 4.22 16.32 21.79
N MET A 223 4.95 15.27 22.16
CA MET A 223 4.42 14.11 22.88
C MET A 223 4.69 14.19 24.37
N GLU A 224 3.67 14.02 25.19
CA GLU A 224 3.83 13.81 26.62
C GLU A 224 4.19 12.34 26.89
N ILE A 225 5.50 12.05 27.01
CA ILE A 225 6.01 10.70 27.27
C ILE A 225 5.63 10.26 28.69
N ARG A 226 4.94 9.12 28.80
CA ARG A 226 4.50 8.50 30.06
C ARG A 226 5.35 7.32 30.51
N ALA A 227 5.91 6.59 29.55
CA ALA A 227 6.73 5.41 29.81
C ALA A 227 7.71 5.20 28.65
N THR A 228 8.82 4.53 28.94
CA THR A 228 9.85 4.23 27.94
C THR A 228 10.35 2.80 28.08
N ARG A 229 11.04 2.30 27.05
CA ARG A 229 11.72 1.00 27.08
C ARG A 229 12.96 1.03 26.22
N PHE A 230 14.04 0.49 26.76
CA PHE A 230 15.24 0.14 26.00
C PHE A 230 15.20 -1.35 25.68
N ASN A 231 15.17 -1.69 24.39
CA ASN A 231 15.27 -3.08 23.91
C ASN A 231 16.59 -3.26 23.15
N TRP A 232 17.34 -4.31 23.46
CA TRP A 232 18.59 -4.65 22.80
C TRP A 232 18.53 -6.06 22.21
N TYR A 233 18.71 -6.12 20.90
CA TYR A 233 18.89 -7.31 20.10
C TYR A 233 20.40 -7.44 19.83
N LYS A 234 21.04 -8.49 20.34
CA LYS A 234 22.49 -8.68 20.23
C LYS A 234 22.94 -9.07 18.83
N ASP A 235 22.07 -9.78 18.12
CA ASP A 235 22.23 -10.18 16.73
C ASP A 235 20.85 -10.24 16.05
N THR A 236 20.80 -10.68 14.79
CA THR A 236 19.54 -10.76 14.05
C THR A 236 18.77 -12.08 14.22
N SER A 237 19.23 -12.98 15.08
CA SER A 237 18.47 -14.16 15.52
C SER A 237 17.39 -13.78 16.54
N GLN A 238 17.59 -12.69 17.27
CA GLN A 238 16.66 -12.19 18.27
C GLN A 238 15.48 -11.47 17.63
N TRP A 239 14.30 -11.58 18.25
CA TRP A 239 13.03 -11.07 17.72
C TRP A 239 12.12 -10.56 18.83
N LYS A 240 11.03 -9.88 18.45
CA LYS A 240 9.94 -9.53 19.38
C LYS A 240 8.65 -10.11 18.83
N PRO A 241 7.98 -11.02 19.55
CA PRO A 241 6.76 -11.65 19.06
C PRO A 241 5.64 -10.63 18.82
N PHE A 242 4.70 -10.95 17.95
CA PHE A 242 3.52 -10.13 17.73
C PHE A 242 2.71 -9.98 19.02
N HIS A 243 2.52 -8.74 19.46
CA HIS A 243 1.81 -8.39 20.68
C HIS A 243 1.04 -7.08 20.49
N PHE A 244 0.11 -6.81 21.41
CA PHE A 244 -0.43 -5.47 21.59
C PHE A 244 0.33 -4.77 22.70
N ASP A 245 0.49 -3.45 22.60
CA ASP A 245 0.88 -2.67 23.78
C ASP A 245 -0.24 -2.71 24.82
N ALA A 246 0.15 -2.58 26.09
CA ALA A 246 -0.77 -2.72 27.21
C ALA A 246 -2.00 -1.80 27.13
N ALA A 247 -1.90 -0.64 26.49
CA ALA A 247 -3.02 0.28 26.29
C ALA A 247 -4.17 -0.28 25.45
N ALA A 248 -3.94 -1.24 24.55
CA ALA A 248 -5.05 -1.91 23.86
C ALA A 248 -5.84 -2.84 24.78
N MET A 249 -5.23 -3.28 25.89
CA MET A 249 -5.80 -4.31 26.77
C MET A 249 -6.23 -3.77 28.14
N LYS A 250 -5.74 -2.60 28.56
CA LYS A 250 -5.86 -2.07 29.92
C LYS A 250 -6.40 -0.64 29.91
N PRO A 251 -7.65 -0.40 30.36
CA PRO A 251 -8.27 0.93 30.33
C PRO A 251 -7.46 2.02 31.03
N GLU A 252 -6.84 1.70 32.17
CA GLU A 252 -6.01 2.63 32.93
C GLU A 252 -4.72 3.03 32.19
N LYS A 253 -4.23 2.17 31.28
CA LYS A 253 -3.11 2.48 30.40
C LYS A 253 -3.56 3.23 29.16
N ALA A 254 -4.74 2.91 28.62
CA ALA A 254 -5.36 3.59 27.48
C ALA A 254 -5.65 5.07 27.80
N ALA A 255 -6.05 5.37 29.03
CA ALA A 255 -6.31 6.74 29.49
C ALA A 255 -5.06 7.65 29.51
N LEU A 256 -3.85 7.08 29.45
CA LEU A 256 -2.59 7.82 29.58
C LEU A 256 -1.80 7.90 28.27
N GLN A 257 -2.10 7.06 27.29
CA GLN A 257 -1.34 6.99 26.05
C GLN A 257 -2.26 6.77 24.86
N ASN A 258 -2.03 7.52 23.78
CA ASN A 258 -2.69 7.33 22.49
C ASN A 258 -1.67 7.07 21.36
N PHE A 259 -0.38 7.09 21.66
CA PHE A 259 0.69 7.01 20.67
C PHE A 259 1.89 6.22 21.19
N THR A 260 2.44 5.36 20.32
CA THR A 260 3.68 4.62 20.54
C THR A 260 4.70 5.04 19.50
N VAL A 261 5.93 5.33 19.93
CA VAL A 261 7.07 5.66 19.06
C VAL A 261 8.20 4.67 19.32
N GLY A 262 8.71 4.04 18.26
CA GLY A 262 9.90 3.21 18.28
C GLY A 262 11.00 3.80 17.41
N VAL A 263 12.13 4.13 18.01
CA VAL A 263 13.35 4.58 17.31
C VAL A 263 14.32 3.43 17.21
N SER A 264 14.88 3.19 16.02
CA SER A 264 15.77 2.06 15.74
C SER A 264 17.22 2.53 15.50
N PHE A 265 18.18 1.82 16.09
CA PHE A 265 19.61 2.06 15.88
C PHE A 265 20.35 0.73 15.69
N GLY A 266 21.42 0.73 14.88
CA GLY A 266 22.19 -0.46 14.51
C GLY A 266 21.64 -1.16 13.27
N ALA A 267 21.62 -2.49 13.29
CA ALA A 267 21.20 -3.30 12.15
C ALA A 267 19.79 -2.95 11.65
N THR A 268 19.64 -2.85 10.33
CA THR A 268 18.31 -2.72 9.71
C THR A 268 17.51 -3.99 9.97
N ARG A 269 16.32 -3.85 10.55
CA ARG A 269 15.41 -4.96 10.87
C ARG A 269 13.97 -4.56 10.59
N ASP A 270 13.13 -5.53 10.34
CA ASP A 270 11.73 -5.30 10.04
C ASP A 270 10.89 -5.14 11.32
N ALA A 271 10.31 -3.95 11.49
CA ALA A 271 9.14 -3.79 12.35
C ALA A 271 7.91 -4.24 11.57
N ALA A 272 7.17 -5.20 12.12
CA ALA A 272 6.02 -5.78 11.45
C ALA A 272 4.75 -5.52 12.23
N PHE A 273 3.65 -5.34 11.50
CA PHE A 273 2.29 -5.19 11.99
C PHE A 273 1.43 -6.31 11.43
N GLU A 274 0.79 -7.10 12.29
CA GLU A 274 -0.09 -8.18 11.91
C GLU A 274 -1.53 -7.85 12.35
N HIS A 275 -2.45 -7.82 11.37
CA HIS A 275 -3.86 -7.56 11.64
C HIS A 275 -4.42 -8.66 12.54
N ALA A 276 -5.02 -8.28 13.66
CA ALA A 276 -5.43 -9.22 14.72
C ALA A 276 -6.38 -10.32 14.21
N SER A 277 -7.33 -9.96 13.35
CA SER A 277 -8.32 -10.89 12.79
C SER A 277 -7.84 -11.63 11.53
N THR A 278 -7.41 -10.91 10.49
CA THR A 278 -7.10 -11.51 9.18
C THR A 278 -5.71 -12.12 9.09
N LYS A 279 -4.82 -11.81 10.04
CA LYS A 279 -3.40 -12.22 10.06
C LYS A 279 -2.57 -11.70 8.88
N THR A 280 -3.08 -10.69 8.17
CA THR A 280 -2.30 -9.95 7.17
C THR A 280 -1.12 -9.27 7.87
N VAL A 281 0.09 -9.44 7.33
CA VAL A 281 1.32 -8.83 7.85
C VAL A 281 1.79 -7.71 6.94
N LEU A 282 2.05 -6.55 7.52
CA LEU A 282 2.79 -5.45 6.93
C LEU A 282 4.21 -5.47 7.53
N SER A 283 5.23 -5.40 6.68
CA SER A 283 6.62 -5.31 7.10
C SER A 283 7.20 -3.96 6.72
N LEU A 284 7.87 -3.29 7.66
CA LEU A 284 8.44 -1.96 7.51
C LEU A 284 9.91 -2.00 7.93
N PRO A 285 10.86 -1.96 6.97
CA PRO A 285 12.29 -1.93 7.28
C PRO A 285 12.66 -0.72 8.14
N GLN A 286 13.30 -0.97 9.27
CA GLN A 286 13.76 0.06 10.21
C GLN A 286 15.29 0.12 10.18
N ALA A 287 15.81 1.04 9.37
CA ALA A 287 17.23 1.34 9.31
C ALA A 287 17.73 2.10 10.56
N ASP A 288 19.04 2.25 10.67
CA ASP A 288 19.68 3.05 11.71
C ASP A 288 19.17 4.51 11.67
N GLY A 289 18.70 5.01 12.82
CA GLY A 289 18.11 6.34 12.97
C GLY A 289 16.63 6.44 12.55
N CYS A 290 16.02 5.37 12.04
CA CYS A 290 14.63 5.39 11.58
C CYS A 290 13.63 5.24 12.72
N ILE A 291 12.50 5.93 12.56
CA ILE A 291 11.36 5.87 13.49
C ILE A 291 10.18 5.18 12.80
N TYR A 292 9.54 4.28 13.54
CA TYR A 292 8.16 3.88 13.30
C TYR A 292 7.32 4.28 14.51
N ALA A 293 6.17 4.90 14.28
CA ALA A 293 5.22 5.26 15.30
C ALA A 293 3.83 4.81 14.90
N PHE A 294 2.94 4.58 15.86
CA PHE A 294 1.57 4.19 15.58
C PHE A 294 0.63 4.66 16.67
N ALA A 295 -0.61 4.91 16.25
CA ALA A 295 -1.64 5.45 17.14
C ALA A 295 -2.54 4.37 17.76
N LYS A 296 -3.41 4.81 18.66
CA LYS A 296 -4.23 3.95 19.54
C LYS A 296 -5.03 2.88 18.79
N ASP A 297 -5.70 3.22 17.68
CA ASP A 297 -6.60 2.29 16.99
C ASP A 297 -5.78 1.32 16.16
N THR A 298 -4.64 1.77 15.61
CA THR A 298 -3.64 0.86 15.05
C THR A 298 -3.22 -0.19 16.09
N ASN A 299 -2.91 0.21 17.33
CA ASN A 299 -2.55 -0.75 18.39
C ASN A 299 -3.71 -1.64 18.85
N ILE A 300 -4.97 -1.28 18.59
CA ILE A 300 -6.13 -2.13 18.90
C ILE A 300 -6.36 -3.16 17.80
N LEU A 301 -6.19 -2.76 16.55
CA LEU A 301 -6.47 -3.59 15.36
C LEU A 301 -5.27 -4.45 14.94
N TRP A 302 -4.05 -3.99 15.22
CA TRP A 302 -2.82 -4.61 14.75
C TRP A 302 -1.90 -4.96 15.92
N ARG A 303 -1.46 -6.22 15.95
CA ARG A 303 -0.33 -6.64 16.77
C ARG A 303 0.95 -6.19 16.09
N HIS A 304 2.00 -5.93 16.85
CA HIS A 304 3.28 -5.53 16.28
C HIS A 304 4.45 -6.31 16.91
N GLY A 305 5.56 -6.36 16.19
CA GLY A 305 6.75 -7.13 16.58
C GLY A 305 7.97 -6.76 15.75
N ILE A 306 9.10 -7.38 16.06
CA ILE A 306 10.33 -7.29 15.26
C ILE A 306 10.60 -8.68 14.72
N LEU A 307 10.68 -8.84 13.41
CA LEU A 307 10.87 -10.14 12.76
C LEU A 307 12.29 -10.64 12.93
N GLN A 308 12.48 -11.95 13.12
CA GLN A 308 13.79 -12.61 13.04
C GLN A 308 14.31 -12.61 11.59
N ASP A 309 15.60 -12.35 11.39
CA ASP A 309 16.19 -12.45 10.05
C ASP A 309 16.50 -13.90 9.67
N ASN A 310 16.40 -14.18 8.37
CA ASN A 310 16.84 -15.43 7.77
C ASN A 310 17.52 -15.14 6.43
N PRO A 311 18.86 -15.29 6.29
CA PRO A 311 19.79 -15.79 7.30
C PRO A 311 20.06 -14.79 8.43
N VAL A 312 20.45 -15.33 9.59
CA VAL A 312 20.91 -14.54 10.74
C VAL A 312 22.27 -13.89 10.43
N ARG A 313 22.44 -12.64 10.90
CA ARG A 313 23.65 -11.82 10.85
C ARG A 313 24.10 -11.48 12.26
N ASN A 314 25.41 -11.41 12.48
CA ASN A 314 26.01 -11.01 13.75
C ASN A 314 26.05 -9.47 13.87
N GLU A 315 24.87 -8.85 13.82
CA GLU A 315 24.69 -7.39 13.86
C GLU A 315 23.63 -7.04 14.90
N GLY A 316 24.00 -6.19 15.86
CA GLY A 316 23.09 -5.79 16.93
C GLY A 316 22.16 -4.65 16.51
N ARG A 317 20.99 -4.60 17.16
CA ARG A 317 20.01 -3.52 17.03
C ARG A 317 19.54 -3.08 18.41
N ILE A 318 19.39 -1.79 18.61
CA ILE A 318 18.70 -1.23 19.77
C ILE A 318 17.41 -0.58 19.27
N SER A 319 16.34 -0.70 20.04
CA SER A 319 15.17 0.16 19.88
C SER A 319 14.75 0.81 21.17
N ILE A 320 14.62 2.13 21.13
CA ILE A 320 14.08 2.95 22.21
C ILE A 320 12.60 3.16 21.91
N ILE A 321 11.74 2.73 22.84
CA ILE A 321 10.30 2.89 22.73
C ILE A 321 9.85 3.97 23.71
N ALA A 322 8.99 4.87 23.25
CA ALA A 322 8.28 5.86 24.05
C ALA A 322 6.78 5.67 23.87
N TRP A 323 6.06 5.63 24.98
CA TRP A 323 4.60 5.60 25.03
C TRP A 323 4.09 6.87 25.69
N GLY A 324 3.02 7.44 25.16
CA GLY A 324 2.57 8.74 25.63
C GLY A 324 1.40 9.32 24.86
N TRP A 325 1.18 10.60 25.08
CA TRP A 325 0.02 11.31 24.59
C TRP A 325 0.40 12.39 23.56
N VAL A 326 -0.33 12.46 22.46
CA VAL A 326 -0.25 13.53 21.44
C VAL A 326 -1.65 14.12 21.26
N ASP A 327 -1.80 15.42 21.49
CA ASP A 327 -3.11 16.10 21.45
C ASP A 327 -3.64 16.33 20.03
N GLN A 328 -2.76 16.41 19.03
CA GLN A 328 -3.09 16.90 17.68
C GLN A 328 -3.58 15.80 16.72
N MET A 329 -4.20 14.74 17.23
CA MET A 329 -4.77 13.68 16.39
C MET A 329 -6.15 14.07 15.84
N VAL A 330 -6.35 13.85 14.55
CA VAL A 330 -7.61 14.11 13.86
C VAL A 330 -8.46 12.83 13.82
N PRO A 331 -9.80 12.94 14.01
CA PRO A 331 -10.69 11.79 13.86
C PRO A 331 -10.59 11.18 12.46
N VAL A 332 -10.69 9.86 12.38
CA VAL A 332 -10.80 9.18 11.08
C VAL A 332 -12.19 9.45 10.50
N ALA A 333 -12.21 9.94 9.25
CA ALA A 333 -13.42 10.24 8.49
C ALA A 333 -14.11 8.97 7.96
#